data_AF-A0A920QEJ7-F1
#
_entry.id   AF-A0A920QEJ7-F1
#
_cell.length_a   1.000
_cell.length_b   1.000
_cell.length_c   1.000
_cell.angle_alpha   90.00
_cell.angle_beta   90.00
_cell.angle_gamma   90.00
#
_symmetry.space_group_name_H-M   'P 1'
#
loop_
_entity.id
_entity.type
_entity.pdbx_description
1 polymer ?
#
loop_
_entity_poly.entity_id
_entity_poly.type
_entity_poly.pdbx_seq_one_letter_code
_entity_poly.pdbx_strand_id
1 'polypeptide(L)'
;MERVWFPLFQQSGKPKRKELFFHFPNYAWHMDNRLGGAVRSGDHKLIRNYDDGSVELYNLKSDLGETKNLAKRHPNLAKRLDRKLGRWLKETDAWMPRPPKPSGK
;
A
#
# COMPACT_ATOMS: atom_id res chain seq x y z
N MET A 1 -27.35 -5.54 -0.38
CA MET A 1 -26.12 -5.94 -1.09
C MET A 1 -25.78 -4.82 -2.09
N GLU A 2 -24.87 -3.91 -1.75
CA GLU A 2 -24.54 -2.79 -2.64
C GLU A 2 -23.75 -3.29 -3.86
N ARG A 3 -24.23 -2.98 -5.07
CA ARG A 3 -23.65 -3.42 -6.35
C ARG A 3 -22.53 -2.47 -6.78
N VAL A 4 -21.42 -2.48 -6.06
CA VAL A 4 -20.30 -1.53 -6.22
C VAL A 4 -19.66 -1.56 -7.62
N TRP A 5 -19.81 -2.65 -8.37
CA TRP A 5 -19.17 -2.88 -9.68
C TRP A 5 -20.08 -2.65 -10.89
N PHE A 6 -21.39 -2.51 -10.69
CA PHE A 6 -22.38 -2.40 -11.76
C PHE A 6 -22.07 -1.28 -12.78
N PRO A 7 -21.62 -0.08 -12.35
CA PRO A 7 -21.28 1.00 -13.29
C PRO A 7 -20.11 0.67 -14.22
N LEU A 8 -19.19 -0.19 -13.79
CA LEU A 8 -18.05 -0.58 -14.60
C LEU A 8 -18.48 -1.53 -15.72
N PHE A 9 -19.33 -2.52 -15.41
CA PHE A 9 -19.84 -3.46 -16.40
C PHE A 9 -20.79 -2.81 -17.42
N GLN A 10 -21.54 -1.79 -16.98
CA GLN A 10 -22.43 -1.03 -17.86
C GLN A 10 -21.73 0.13 -18.57
N GLN A 11 -20.43 0.34 -18.34
CA GLN A 11 -19.68 1.50 -18.83
C GLN A 11 -20.33 2.86 -18.48
N SER A 12 -21.17 2.91 -17.46
CA SER A 12 -21.93 4.10 -17.05
C SER A 12 -21.18 4.94 -16.00
N GLY A 13 -20.03 4.48 -15.53
CA GLY A 13 -19.18 5.25 -14.63
C GLY A 13 -17.97 4.48 -14.10
N LYS A 14 -17.21 5.15 -13.23
CA LYS A 14 -16.07 4.56 -12.51
C LYS A 14 -16.53 3.99 -11.17
N PRO A 15 -15.84 2.96 -10.63
CA PRO A 15 -16.08 2.51 -9.26
C PRO A 15 -15.96 3.69 -8.28
N LYS A 16 -16.86 3.76 -7.29
CA LYS A 16 -16.83 4.82 -6.26
C LYS A 16 -15.56 4.77 -5.39
N ARG A 17 -14.93 3.61 -5.27
CA ARG A 17 -13.76 3.38 -4.42
C ARG A 17 -12.53 4.10 -5.01
N LYS A 18 -11.95 5.02 -4.24
CA LYS A 18 -10.80 5.84 -4.64
C LYS A 18 -9.45 5.16 -4.39
N GLU A 19 -9.38 4.27 -3.41
CA GLU A 19 -8.14 3.61 -3.00
C GLU A 19 -8.25 2.09 -2.96
N LEU A 20 -7.17 1.39 -3.33
CA LEU A 20 -6.95 -0.03 -3.05
C LEU A 20 -5.96 -0.14 -1.91
N PHE A 21 -6.22 -1.01 -0.95
CA PHE A 21 -5.31 -1.31 0.16
C PHE A 21 -4.93 -2.78 0.14
N PHE A 22 -3.69 -3.05 0.52
CA PHE A 22 -3.13 -4.39 0.66
C PHE A 22 -2.38 -4.47 1.97
N HIS A 23 -2.50 -5.60 2.64
CA HIS A 23 -1.80 -5.89 3.88
C HIS A 23 -1.25 -7.30 3.81
N PHE A 24 0.06 -7.44 3.91
CA PHE A 24 0.75 -8.72 3.87
C PHE A 24 1.75 -8.79 5.03
N PRO A 25 1.28 -9.13 6.25
CA PRO A 25 2.10 -9.18 7.46
C PRO A 25 2.80 -10.53 7.63
N ASN A 26 3.03 -11.28 6.54
CA ASN A 26 3.57 -12.62 6.57
C ASN A 26 4.73 -12.77 5.58
N TYR A 27 5.58 -13.76 5.82
CA TYR A 27 6.47 -14.28 4.79
C TYR A 27 5.69 -15.24 3.88
N ALA A 28 5.98 -15.18 2.59
CA ALA A 28 5.63 -16.20 1.63
C ALA A 28 6.52 -17.45 1.85
N TRP A 29 6.16 -18.54 1.18
CA TRP A 29 6.84 -19.84 1.32
C TRP A 29 8.37 -19.79 1.07
N HIS A 30 8.86 -18.85 0.25
CA HIS A 30 10.28 -18.68 -0.05
C HIS A 30 11.03 -17.77 0.94
N MET A 31 10.35 -17.14 1.90
CA MET A 31 10.93 -16.26 2.94
C MET A 31 11.70 -15.02 2.46
N ASP A 32 11.87 -14.83 1.14
CA ASP A 32 12.61 -13.68 0.57
C ASP A 32 11.79 -12.38 0.42
N ASN A 33 10.49 -12.38 0.72
CA ASN A 33 9.71 -11.15 0.66
C ASN A 33 9.86 -10.32 1.95
N ARG A 34 9.70 -9.01 1.82
CA ARG A 34 9.48 -8.14 2.98
C ARG A 34 8.01 -8.16 3.38
N LEU A 35 7.75 -8.04 4.68
CA LEU A 35 6.41 -7.82 5.20
C LEU A 35 6.03 -6.36 4.97
N GLY A 36 4.79 -6.12 4.58
CA GLY A 36 4.41 -4.76 4.25
C GLY A 36 2.93 -4.53 3.99
N GLY A 37 2.63 -3.28 3.70
CA GLY A 37 1.31 -2.84 3.26
C GLY A 37 1.45 -1.94 2.06
N ALA A 38 0.40 -1.86 1.25
CA ALA A 38 0.39 -0.96 0.11
C ALA A 38 -0.95 -0.24 -0.01
N VAL A 39 -0.89 0.97 -0.54
CA VAL A 39 -2.08 1.72 -0.96
C VAL A 39 -1.88 2.24 -2.38
N ARG A 40 -2.85 2.00 -3.25
CA ARG A 40 -2.93 2.64 -4.57
C ARG A 40 -4.05 3.67 -4.57
N SER A 41 -3.71 4.91 -4.91
CA SER A 41 -4.63 6.05 -4.98
C SER A 41 -4.44 6.76 -6.33
N GLY A 42 -5.33 6.48 -7.28
CA GLY A 42 -5.17 6.91 -8.67
C GLY A 42 -3.90 6.31 -9.30
N ASP A 43 -3.05 7.18 -9.84
CA ASP A 43 -1.81 6.79 -10.53
C ASP A 43 -0.69 6.37 -9.56
N HIS A 44 -0.80 6.68 -8.27
CA HIS A 44 0.28 6.47 -7.32
C HIS A 44 0.05 5.25 -6.45
N LYS A 45 1.11 4.47 -6.24
CA LYS A 45 1.17 3.37 -5.27
C LYS A 45 2.24 3.69 -4.23
N LEU A 46 1.88 3.52 -2.96
CA LEU A 46 2.82 3.55 -1.84
C LEU A 46 2.95 2.14 -1.27
N ILE A 47 4.17 1.74 -0.94
CA ILE A 47 4.50 0.54 -0.17
C ILE A 47 5.13 1.00 1.15
N ARG A 48 4.71 0.41 2.27
CA ARG A 48 5.35 0.53 3.59
C ARG A 48 5.94 -0.82 3.96
N ASN A 49 7.25 -0.87 4.18
CA ASN A 49 7.94 -2.05 4.71
C ASN A 49 7.86 -2.03 6.24
N TYR A 50 7.42 -3.13 6.87
CA TYR A 50 7.11 -3.15 8.31
C TYR A 50 8.32 -3.44 9.21
N ASP A 51 9.38 -4.01 8.67
CA ASP A 51 10.63 -4.32 9.35
C ASP A 51 11.41 -3.05 9.76
N ASP A 52 11.47 -2.04 8.89
CA ASP A 52 12.21 -0.77 9.14
C ASP A 52 11.33 0.49 9.04
N GLY A 53 10.05 0.35 8.69
CA GLY A 53 9.14 1.48 8.49
C GLY A 53 9.42 2.32 7.25
N SER A 54 10.32 1.87 6.37
CA SER A 54 10.63 2.56 5.11
C SER A 54 9.42 2.59 4.18
N VAL A 55 9.34 3.66 3.39
CA VAL A 55 8.27 3.84 2.40
C VAL A 55 8.83 4.03 1.00
N GLU A 56 8.11 3.48 0.05
CA GLU A 56 8.38 3.59 -1.38
C GLU A 56 7.15 4.16 -2.07
N LEU A 57 7.37 5.02 -3.07
CA LEU A 57 6.30 5.68 -3.79
C LEU A 57 6.56 5.57 -5.29
N TYR A 58 5.58 5.10 -6.05
CA TYR A 58 5.69 4.93 -7.49
C TYR A 58 4.50 5.58 -8.21
N ASN A 59 4.74 6.06 -9.42
CA ASN A 59 3.68 6.49 -10.33
C ASN A 59 3.47 5.39 -11.39
N LEU A 60 2.45 4.57 -11.20
CA LEU A 60 2.13 3.42 -12.04
C LEU A 60 1.62 3.80 -13.44
N LYS A 61 1.26 5.06 -13.67
CA LYS A 61 0.89 5.54 -15.02
C LYS A 61 2.13 5.71 -15.91
N SER A 62 3.23 6.19 -15.33
CA SER A 62 4.48 6.44 -16.06
C SER A 62 5.58 5.39 -15.82
N ASP A 63 5.47 4.61 -14.74
CA ASP A 63 6.47 3.64 -14.28
C ASP A 63 5.75 2.39 -13.75
N LEU A 64 5.21 1.60 -14.67
CA LEU A 64 4.47 0.37 -14.33
C LEU A 64 5.36 -0.68 -13.66
N GLY A 65 6.66 -0.68 -13.97
CA GLY A 65 7.65 -1.59 -13.42
C GLY A 65 8.19 -1.21 -12.03
N GLU A 66 7.69 -0.13 -11.43
CA GLU A 66 8.10 0.34 -10.10
C GLU A 66 9.63 0.56 -9.99
N THR A 67 10.23 1.08 -11.06
CA THR A 67 11.70 1.21 -11.19
C THR A 67 12.24 2.47 -10.51
N LYS A 68 11.40 3.48 -10.27
CA LYS A 68 11.83 4.79 -9.75
C LYS A 68 11.06 5.17 -8.49
N ASN A 69 11.70 4.94 -7.34
CA ASN A 69 11.15 5.38 -6.06
C ASN A 69 11.14 6.92 -5.95
N LEU A 70 9.94 7.48 -5.81
CA LEU A 70 9.62 8.90 -5.73
C LEU A 70 9.48 9.42 -4.30
N ALA A 71 9.60 8.59 -3.27
CA ALA A 71 9.27 8.96 -1.89
C ALA A 71 10.05 10.19 -1.39
N LYS A 72 11.36 10.25 -1.71
CA LYS A 72 12.22 11.40 -1.37
C LYS A 72 11.94 12.64 -2.21
N ARG A 73 11.46 12.48 -3.45
CA ARG A 73 11.13 13.59 -4.36
C ARG A 73 9.75 14.19 -4.08
N HIS A 74 8.82 13.38 -3.57
CA HIS A 74 7.45 13.78 -3.25
C HIS A 74 7.06 13.39 -1.81
N PRO A 75 7.76 13.90 -0.78
CA PRO A 75 7.59 13.45 0.60
C PRO A 75 6.19 13.73 1.15
N ASN A 76 5.55 14.83 0.74
CA ASN A 76 4.18 15.15 1.15
C ASN A 76 3.15 14.16 0.62
N LEU A 77 3.33 13.68 -0.62
CA LEU A 77 2.47 12.65 -1.21
C LEU A 77 2.68 11.31 -0.51
N ALA A 78 3.94 10.93 -0.28
CA ALA A 78 4.29 9.72 0.47
C ALA A 78 3.65 9.73 1.85
N LYS A 79 3.86 10.79 2.65
CA LYS A 79 3.26 10.96 3.99
C LYS A 79 1.73 10.95 3.96
N ARG A 80 1.10 11.48 2.91
CA ARG A 80 -0.36 11.46 2.77
C ARG A 80 -0.88 10.05 2.53
N LEU A 81 -0.28 9.31 1.60
CA LEU A 81 -0.70 7.93 1.31
C LEU A 81 -0.38 7.00 2.47
N ASP A 82 0.77 7.18 3.12
CA ASP A 82 1.16 6.43 4.30
C ASP A 82 0.18 6.59 5.46
N ARG A 83 -0.30 7.82 5.70
CA ARG A 83 -1.40 8.06 6.67
C ARG A 83 -2.72 7.41 6.26
N LYS A 84 -3.05 7.34 4.97
CA LYS A 84 -4.25 6.63 4.51
C LYS A 84 -4.13 5.14 4.78
N LEU A 85 -2.97 4.54 4.48
CA LEU A 85 -2.69 3.13 4.77
C LEU A 85 -2.80 2.86 6.28
N GLY A 86 -2.14 3.68 7.11
CA GLY A 86 -2.20 3.53 8.56
C GLY A 86 -3.62 3.67 9.13
N ARG A 87 -4.43 4.58 8.59
CA ARG A 87 -5.84 4.72 8.97
C ARG A 87 -6.63 3.46 8.62
N TRP A 88 -6.52 2.98 7.37
CA TRP A 88 -7.23 1.80 6.92
C TRP A 88 -6.86 0.57 7.76
N LEU A 89 -5.56 0.35 8.03
CA LEU A 89 -5.10 -0.74 8.89
C LEU A 89 -5.76 -0.70 10.29
N LYS A 90 -5.90 0.50 10.87
CA LYS A 90 -6.57 0.69 12.16
C LYS A 90 -8.08 0.44 12.07
N GLU A 91 -8.73 0.92 11.03
CA GLU A 91 -10.18 0.76 10.82
C GLU A 91 -10.59 -0.69 10.58
N THR A 92 -9.69 -1.50 10.02
CA THR A 92 -9.93 -2.93 9.76
C THR A 92 -9.43 -3.85 10.87
N ASP A 93 -8.92 -3.30 11.98
CA ASP A 93 -8.28 -4.06 13.06
C ASP A 93 -7.19 -5.04 12.53
N ALA A 94 -6.36 -4.55 11.62
CA ALA A 94 -5.37 -5.37 10.94
C ALA A 94 -4.28 -5.85 11.92
N TRP A 95 -4.04 -7.16 11.95
CA TRP A 95 -2.98 -7.75 12.76
C TRP A 95 -1.59 -7.35 12.25
N MET A 96 -0.80 -6.68 13.09
CA MET A 96 0.54 -6.21 12.73
C MET A 96 1.61 -7.22 13.13
N PRO A 97 2.64 -7.44 12.30
CA PRO A 97 3.77 -8.27 12.69
C PRO A 97 4.54 -7.60 13.83
N ARG A 98 5.17 -8.41 14.68
CA ARG A 98 6.03 -7.90 15.73
C ARG A 98 7.33 -7.40 15.12
N PRO A 99 7.88 -6.25 15.60
CA PRO A 99 9.20 -5.82 15.18
C PRO A 99 10.21 -6.95 15.46
N PRO A 100 11.19 -7.16 14.58
CA PRO A 100 12.25 -8.13 14.83
C PRO A 100 12.93 -7.81 16.16
N LYS A 101 13.25 -8.85 16.95
CA LYS A 101 14.03 -8.65 18.19
C LYS A 101 15.32 -7.93 17.82
N PRO A 102 15.76 -6.89 18.56
CA PRO A 102 17.07 -6.30 18.34
C PRO A 102 18.11 -7.42 18.41
N SER A 103 18.98 -7.54 17.40
CA SER A 103 20.14 -8.41 17.52
C SER A 103 20.99 -7.84 18.64
N GLY A 104 21.07 -8.57 19.76
CA GLY A 104 22.03 -8.26 20.81
C GLY A 104 23.42 -8.25 20.18
N LYS A 105 24.10 -7.12 20.27
CA LYS A 105 25.55 -7.08 20.16
C LYS A 105 26.15 -7.57 21.46
#